data_AF-A0A970KE79-F1
#
_entry.id   AF-A0A970KE79-F1
#
_cell.length_a   1.000
_cell.length_b   1.000
_cell.length_c   1.000
_cell.angle_alpha   90.00
_cell.angle_beta   90.00
_cell.angle_gamma   90.00
#
_symmetry.space_group_name_H-M   'P 1'
#
loop_
_entity.id
_entity.type
_entity.pdbx_description
1 polymer ?
#
loop_
_entity_poly.entity_id
_entity_poly.type
_entity_poly.pdbx_seq_one_letter_code
_entity_poly.pdbx_strand_id
1 'polypeptide(L)'
;MADKKKSLSEWILKGVRFLEKDIWQIPLRELPRGKFILIKHLRILMLALRGFNEDKVSMRASALTYYTLFSIVPVVGLAFGIAKGFGLEAYLERQLAAALSGREEVLHWILSFSKSILQTTSGGVVAGVGLAILLYTIFQVMRNIELSFNDIWQVNK
;
A
#
# COMPACT_ATOMS: atom_id res chain seq x y z
N MET A 1 -2.17 -47.26 -27.68
CA MET A 1 -2.23 -46.05 -26.83
C MET A 1 -1.12 -45.01 -27.10
N ALA A 2 0.00 -45.35 -27.76
CA ALA A 2 1.11 -44.42 -28.02
C ALA A 2 0.84 -43.34 -29.11
N ASP A 3 -0.10 -43.60 -30.02
CA ASP A 3 -0.34 -42.76 -31.20
C ASP A 3 -1.05 -41.42 -30.89
N LYS A 4 -2.03 -41.44 -29.98
CA LYS A 4 -2.73 -40.22 -29.51
C LYS A 4 -1.81 -39.22 -28.79
N LYS A 5 -0.73 -39.71 -28.17
CA LYS A 5 0.20 -38.88 -27.38
C LYS A 5 1.10 -38.02 -28.28
N LYS A 6 1.47 -38.53 -29.47
CA LYS A 6 2.23 -37.78 -30.48
C LYS A 6 1.41 -36.65 -31.10
N SER A 7 0.15 -36.91 -31.45
CA SER A 7 -0.77 -35.91 -32.01
C SER A 7 -1.01 -34.72 -31.07
N LEU A 8 -1.20 -34.98 -29.77
CA LEU A 8 -1.38 -33.94 -28.75
C LEU A 8 -0.13 -33.06 -28.57
N SER A 9 1.06 -33.68 -28.54
CA SER A 9 2.31 -32.91 -28.43
C SER A 9 2.56 -32.01 -29.64
N GLU A 10 2.20 -32.44 -30.85
CA GLU A 10 2.36 -31.63 -32.06
C GLU A 10 1.44 -30.42 -32.10
N TRP A 11 0.19 -30.57 -31.64
CA TRP A 11 -0.76 -29.45 -31.50
C TRP A 11 -0.31 -28.43 -30.45
N ILE A 12 0.20 -28.89 -29.31
CA ILE A 12 0.73 -28.01 -28.25
C ILE A 12 1.96 -27.26 -28.77
N LEU A 13 2.89 -27.94 -29.42
CA LEU A 13 4.09 -27.32 -30.00
C LEU A 13 3.77 -26.34 -31.14
N LYS A 14 2.69 -26.57 -31.89
CA LYS A 14 2.17 -25.59 -32.87
C LYS A 14 1.56 -24.38 -32.18
N GLY A 15 0.75 -24.58 -31.13
CA GLY A 15 0.16 -23.49 -30.36
C GLY A 15 1.22 -22.60 -29.70
N VAL A 16 2.24 -23.19 -29.09
CA VAL A 16 3.36 -22.45 -28.49
C VAL A 16 4.15 -21.67 -29.53
N ARG A 17 4.50 -22.29 -30.68
CA ARG A 17 5.18 -21.59 -31.78
C ARG A 17 4.35 -20.46 -32.36
N PHE A 18 3.03 -20.65 -32.45
CA PHE A 18 2.12 -19.61 -32.91
C PHE A 18 2.10 -18.42 -31.94
N LEU A 19 2.08 -18.68 -30.63
CA LEU A 19 2.12 -17.63 -29.60
C LEU A 19 3.48 -16.91 -29.54
N GLU A 20 4.58 -17.63 -29.75
CA GLU A 20 5.93 -17.09 -29.55
C GLU A 20 6.49 -16.39 -30.79
N LYS A 21 6.21 -16.88 -32.01
CA LYS A 21 6.77 -16.34 -33.27
C LYS A 21 5.70 -15.83 -34.24
N ASP A 22 4.68 -16.61 -34.56
CA ASP A 22 3.71 -16.20 -35.60
C ASP A 22 2.86 -15.02 -35.14
N ILE A 23 2.50 -14.94 -33.86
CA ILE A 23 1.63 -13.88 -33.37
C ILE A 23 2.23 -12.51 -33.62
N TRP A 24 3.56 -12.39 -33.65
CA TRP A 24 4.31 -11.14 -33.85
C TRP A 24 4.53 -10.80 -35.32
N GLN A 25 4.61 -11.82 -36.18
CA GLN A 25 4.84 -11.67 -37.62
C GLN A 25 3.56 -11.37 -38.41
N ILE A 26 2.37 -11.59 -37.84
CA ILE A 26 1.10 -11.29 -38.53
C ILE A 26 0.90 -9.77 -38.69
N PRO A 27 0.79 -9.25 -39.94
CA PRO A 27 0.49 -7.85 -40.18
C PRO A 27 -0.96 -7.55 -39.81
N LEU A 28 -1.14 -6.73 -38.78
CA LEU A 28 -2.44 -6.33 -38.23
C LEU A 28 -3.36 -5.59 -39.22
N ARG A 29 -2.87 -5.18 -40.40
CA ARG A 29 -3.60 -4.38 -41.40
C ARG A 29 -4.45 -5.21 -42.37
N GLU A 30 -4.17 -6.50 -42.54
CA GLU A 30 -4.82 -7.35 -43.55
C GLU A 30 -5.86 -8.31 -42.95
N LEU A 31 -6.13 -8.20 -41.65
CA LEU A 31 -7.03 -9.12 -40.93
C LEU A 31 -8.49 -8.63 -40.89
N PRO A 32 -9.48 -9.54 -41.02
CA PRO A 32 -10.87 -9.22 -40.75
C PRO A 32 -11.08 -8.76 -39.30
N ARG A 33 -12.01 -7.81 -39.08
CA ARG A 33 -12.20 -7.07 -37.82
C ARG A 33 -12.23 -7.94 -36.55
N GLY A 34 -12.85 -9.12 -36.59
CA GLY A 34 -12.89 -10.05 -35.45
C GLY A 34 -11.55 -10.68 -35.09
N LYS A 35 -10.78 -11.14 -36.09
CA LYS A 35 -9.45 -11.73 -35.86
C LYS A 35 -8.44 -10.69 -35.37
N PHE A 36 -8.56 -9.45 -35.85
CA PHE A 36 -7.76 -8.32 -35.36
C PHE A 36 -7.93 -8.08 -33.87
N ILE A 37 -9.18 -8.03 -33.37
CA ILE A 37 -9.46 -7.80 -31.95
C ILE A 37 -8.89 -8.94 -31.09
N LEU A 38 -9.09 -10.19 -31.50
CA LEU A 38 -8.60 -11.36 -30.79
C LEU A 38 -7.06 -11.37 -30.67
N ILE A 39 -6.36 -11.17 -31.79
CA ILE A 39 -4.88 -11.17 -31.82
C ILE A 39 -4.32 -9.99 -31.02
N LYS A 40 -4.94 -8.81 -31.09
CA LYS A 40 -4.52 -7.64 -30.30
C LYS A 40 -4.61 -7.89 -28.80
N HIS A 41 -5.73 -8.42 -28.32
CA HIS A 41 -5.89 -8.76 -26.90
C HIS A 41 -4.90 -9.84 -26.47
N LEU A 42 -4.69 -10.86 -27.31
CA LEU A 42 -3.75 -11.93 -27.03
C LEU A 42 -2.30 -11.42 -26.94
N ARG A 43 -1.88 -10.49 -27.81
CA ARG A 43 -0.57 -9.82 -27.72
C ARG A 43 -0.43 -8.99 -26.43
N ILE A 44 -1.46 -8.20 -26.07
CA ILE A 44 -1.46 -7.41 -24.82
C ILE A 44 -1.34 -8.33 -23.61
N LEU A 45 -2.10 -9.42 -23.59
CA LEU A 45 -2.12 -10.37 -22.49
C LEU A 45 -0.76 -11.09 -22.37
N MET A 46 -0.13 -11.46 -23.49
CA MET A 46 1.23 -12.00 -23.46
C MET A 46 2.29 -11.00 -22.98
N LEU A 47 2.24 -9.75 -23.44
CA LEU A 47 3.12 -8.69 -22.93
C LEU A 47 2.92 -8.46 -21.44
N ALA A 48 1.68 -8.46 -20.97
CA ALA A 48 1.35 -8.30 -19.56
C ALA A 48 1.86 -9.48 -18.72
N LEU A 49 1.69 -10.73 -19.17
CA LEU A 49 2.20 -11.91 -18.47
C LEU A 49 3.74 -11.95 -18.44
N ARG A 50 4.38 -11.59 -19.56
CA ARG A 50 5.83 -11.50 -19.64
C ARG A 50 6.36 -10.40 -18.72
N GLY A 51 5.75 -9.21 -18.77
CA GLY A 51 6.04 -8.10 -17.87
C GLY A 51 5.81 -8.45 -16.39
N PHE A 52 4.73 -9.15 -16.07
CA PHE A 52 4.43 -9.60 -14.69
C PHE A 52 5.55 -10.46 -14.10
N ASN A 53 6.16 -11.34 -14.92
CA ASN A 53 7.25 -12.20 -14.50
C ASN A 53 8.60 -11.47 -14.51
N GLU A 54 8.89 -10.67 -15.55
CA GLU A 54 10.12 -9.86 -15.65
C GLU A 54 10.20 -8.84 -14.49
N ASP A 55 9.08 -8.20 -14.13
CA ASP A 55 8.99 -7.24 -13.03
C ASP A 55 8.90 -7.89 -11.65
N LYS A 56 8.89 -9.23 -11.57
CA LYS A 56 8.74 -10.00 -10.32
C LYS A 56 7.56 -9.51 -9.47
N VAL A 57 6.44 -9.20 -10.11
CA VAL A 57 5.29 -8.55 -9.46
C VAL A 57 4.79 -9.35 -8.26
N SER A 58 4.78 -10.69 -8.35
CA SER A 58 4.41 -11.57 -7.23
C SER A 58 5.31 -11.39 -5.99
N MET A 59 6.63 -11.27 -6.21
CA MET A 59 7.59 -11.04 -5.13
C MET A 59 7.41 -9.64 -4.53
N ARG A 60 7.20 -8.63 -5.38
CA ARG A 60 6.94 -7.24 -4.94
C ARG A 60 5.63 -7.12 -4.18
N ALA A 61 4.56 -7.79 -4.62
CA ALA A 61 3.27 -7.81 -3.94
C ALA A 61 3.39 -8.47 -2.55
N SER A 62 4.06 -9.62 -2.47
CA SER A 62 4.33 -10.30 -1.20
C SER A 62 5.17 -9.42 -0.26
N ALA A 63 6.22 -8.78 -0.79
CA ALA A 63 7.04 -7.85 -0.03
C ALA A 63 6.24 -6.65 0.46
N LEU A 64 5.35 -6.08 -0.36
CA LEU A 64 4.48 -4.98 0.03
C LEU A 64 3.54 -5.40 1.16
N THR A 65 2.89 -6.57 1.07
CA THR A 65 2.05 -7.08 2.18
C THR A 65 2.86 -7.26 3.47
N TYR A 66 4.09 -7.75 3.39
CA TYR A 66 4.97 -7.90 4.54
C TYR A 66 5.35 -6.54 5.13
N TYR A 67 5.78 -5.58 4.29
CA TYR A 67 6.11 -4.24 4.74
C TYR A 67 4.92 -3.51 5.33
N THR A 68 3.73 -3.60 4.72
CA THR A 68 2.51 -3.02 5.27
C THR A 68 2.21 -3.61 6.64
N LEU A 69 2.24 -4.95 6.79
CA LEU A 69 1.98 -5.60 8.07
C LEU A 69 2.99 -5.16 9.15
N PHE A 70 4.27 -5.12 8.80
CA PHE A 70 5.33 -4.72 9.73
C PHE A 70 5.24 -3.23 10.09
N SER A 71 4.88 -2.35 9.15
CA SER A 71 4.74 -0.91 9.38
C SER A 71 3.53 -0.52 10.24
N ILE A 72 2.47 -1.35 10.28
CA ILE A 72 1.31 -1.09 11.15
C ILE A 72 1.73 -1.05 12.63
N VAL A 73 2.60 -1.97 13.06
CA VAL A 73 3.06 -2.10 14.45
C VAL A 73 3.64 -0.79 15.01
N PRO A 74 4.70 -0.20 14.44
CA PRO A 74 5.28 1.05 14.96
C PRO A 74 4.35 2.25 14.80
N VAL A 75 3.52 2.30 13.75
CA VAL A 75 2.55 3.39 13.55
C VAL A 75 1.50 3.40 14.65
N VAL A 76 0.93 2.23 14.97
CA VAL A 76 -0.02 2.07 16.08
C VAL A 76 0.64 2.43 17.40
N GLY A 77 1.86 1.94 17.66
CA GLY A 77 2.62 2.27 18.87
C GLY A 77 2.86 3.78 19.03
N LEU A 78 3.23 4.47 17.95
CA LEU A 78 3.41 5.92 17.94
C LEU A 78 2.09 6.64 18.23
N ALA A 79 1.00 6.23 17.58
CA ALA A 79 -0.32 6.83 17.80
C ALA A 79 -0.78 6.71 19.25
N PHE A 80 -0.63 5.53 19.87
CA PHE A 80 -0.95 5.32 21.28
C PHE A 80 0.01 6.05 22.22
N GLY A 81 1.30 6.13 21.88
CA GLY A 81 2.27 6.92 22.65
C GLY A 81 1.93 8.41 22.69
N ILE A 82 1.54 8.98 21.55
CA ILE A 82 1.04 10.36 21.44
C ILE A 82 -0.27 10.50 22.23
N ALA A 83 -1.23 9.61 22.03
CA ALA A 83 -2.53 9.67 22.71
C ALA A 83 -2.38 9.60 24.23
N LYS A 84 -1.52 8.71 24.75
CA LYS A 84 -1.18 8.66 26.18
C LYS A 84 -0.51 9.96 26.64
N GLY A 85 0.37 10.53 25.82
CA GLY A 85 1.02 11.81 26.10
C GLY A 85 0.04 12.97 26.30
N PHE A 86 -1.11 12.93 25.61
CA PHE A 86 -2.20 13.91 25.74
C PHE A 86 -3.35 13.47 26.66
N GLY A 87 -3.27 12.30 27.28
CA GLY A 87 -4.38 11.75 28.09
C GLY A 87 -5.61 11.34 27.26
N LEU A 88 -5.46 11.12 25.95
CA LEU A 88 -6.52 10.80 24.99
C LEU A 88 -6.65 9.28 24.69
N GLU A 89 -6.00 8.43 25.48
CA GLU A 89 -5.97 6.97 25.27
C GLU A 89 -7.38 6.37 25.14
N ALA A 90 -8.27 6.65 26.10
CA ALA A 90 -9.65 6.13 26.08
C ALA A 90 -10.47 6.64 24.88
N TYR A 91 -10.18 7.84 24.37
CA TYR A 91 -10.85 8.35 23.17
C TYR A 91 -10.37 7.59 21.93
N LEU A 92 -9.05 7.36 21.82
CA LEU A 92 -8.46 6.59 20.71
C LEU A 92 -8.96 5.14 20.70
N GLU A 93 -9.05 4.49 21.87
CA GLU A 93 -9.60 3.14 21.99
C GLU A 93 -11.05 3.05 21.47
N ARG A 94 -11.91 4.02 21.82
CA ARG A 94 -13.30 4.06 21.34
C ARG A 94 -13.39 4.29 19.84
N GLN A 95 -12.57 5.19 19.29
CA GLN A 95 -12.53 5.44 17.85
C GLN A 95 -12.06 4.21 17.07
N LEU A 96 -11.05 3.49 17.57
CA LEU A 96 -10.59 2.24 16.98
C LEU A 96 -11.65 1.14 17.06
N ALA A 97 -12.35 1.02 18.19
CA ALA A 97 -13.43 0.05 18.35
C ALA A 97 -14.59 0.32 17.36
N ALA A 98 -14.94 1.59 17.16
CA ALA A 98 -15.95 1.99 16.18
C ALA A 98 -15.48 1.74 14.73
N ALA A 99 -14.23 2.11 14.40
CA ALA A 99 -13.67 1.95 13.05
C ALA A 99 -13.46 0.47 12.65
N LEU A 100 -13.23 -0.40 13.64
CA LEU A 100 -13.01 -1.84 13.44
C LEU A 100 -14.22 -2.68 13.85
N SER A 101 -15.42 -2.11 13.88
CA SER A 101 -16.65 -2.84 14.18
C SER A 101 -16.78 -4.06 13.24
N GLY A 102 -16.89 -5.26 13.80
CA GLY A 102 -16.93 -6.52 13.04
C GLY A 102 -15.56 -7.15 12.72
N ARG A 103 -14.45 -6.57 13.22
CA ARG A 103 -13.07 -7.10 13.09
C ARG A 103 -12.40 -7.21 14.47
N GLU A 104 -13.05 -7.89 15.40
CA GLU A 104 -12.66 -7.92 16.81
C GLU A 104 -11.26 -8.49 17.06
N GLU A 105 -10.80 -9.44 16.25
CA GLU A 105 -9.44 -10.00 16.36
C GLU A 105 -8.36 -8.93 16.15
N VAL A 106 -8.54 -8.06 15.16
CA VAL A 106 -7.58 -6.97 14.87
C VAL A 106 -7.61 -5.93 15.97
N LEU A 107 -8.80 -5.61 16.47
CA LEU A 107 -8.97 -4.68 17.59
C LEU A 107 -8.28 -5.20 18.86
N HIS A 108 -8.50 -6.47 19.22
CA HIS A 108 -7.87 -7.10 20.38
C HIS A 108 -6.35 -7.11 20.26
N TRP A 109 -5.81 -7.42 19.09
CA TRP A 109 -4.36 -7.38 18.85
C TRP A 109 -3.79 -5.96 18.99
N ILE A 110 -4.46 -4.94 18.44
CA ILE A 110 -4.04 -3.53 18.55
C ILE A 110 -4.06 -3.06 20.02
N LEU A 111 -5.14 -3.37 20.75
CA LEU A 111 -5.31 -2.93 22.14
C LEU A 111 -4.33 -3.65 23.09
N SER A 112 -4.13 -4.95 22.92
CA SER A 112 -3.17 -5.71 23.72
C SER A 112 -1.74 -5.22 23.48
N PHE A 113 -1.36 -4.99 22.22
CA PHE A 113 -0.06 -4.43 21.87
C PHE A 113 0.15 -3.03 22.46
N SER A 114 -0.85 -2.15 22.33
CA SER A 114 -0.81 -0.81 22.93
C SER A 114 -0.53 -0.89 24.44
N LYS A 115 -1.29 -1.72 25.17
CA LYS A 115 -1.08 -1.91 26.61
C LYS A 115 0.34 -2.38 26.94
N SER A 116 0.90 -3.31 26.16
CA SER A 116 2.28 -3.77 26.36
C SER A 116 3.32 -2.65 26.15
N ILE A 117 3.21 -1.84 25.10
CA ILE A 117 4.13 -0.72 24.84
C ILE A 117 4.00 0.38 25.90
N LEU A 118 2.76 0.69 26.28
CA LEU A 118 2.48 1.74 27.27
C LEU A 118 2.95 1.35 28.68
N GLN A 119 3.05 0.06 29.00
CA GLN A 119 3.60 -0.43 30.27
C GLN A 119 5.12 -0.37 30.33
N THR A 120 5.82 -0.63 29.21
CA THR A 120 7.28 -0.57 29.13
C THR A 120 7.81 0.86 29.00
N THR A 121 6.98 1.78 28.50
CA THR A 121 7.37 3.18 28.27
C THR A 121 6.92 4.03 29.46
N SER A 122 7.88 4.64 30.17
CA SER A 122 7.61 5.67 31.18
C SER A 122 6.82 6.81 30.53
N GLY A 123 5.49 6.75 30.65
CA GLY A 123 4.56 7.65 29.94
C GLY A 123 4.88 9.12 30.15
N GLY A 124 5.50 9.49 31.28
CA GLY A 124 5.92 10.85 31.58
C GLY A 124 6.94 11.45 30.62
N VAL A 125 7.91 10.69 30.10
CA VAL A 125 8.95 11.23 29.20
C VAL A 125 8.38 11.48 27.80
N VAL A 126 7.64 10.51 27.25
CA VAL A 126 6.99 10.65 25.94
C VAL A 126 5.91 11.73 25.97
N ALA A 127 5.15 11.83 27.08
CA ALA A 127 4.20 12.92 27.29
C ALA A 127 4.89 14.28 27.31
N GLY A 128 6.01 14.42 28.04
CA GLY A 128 6.76 15.66 28.14
C GLY A 128 7.32 16.12 26.79
N VAL A 129 7.92 15.20 26.02
CA VAL A 129 8.44 15.50 24.67
C VAL A 129 7.29 15.86 23.72
N GLY A 130 6.19 15.11 23.75
CA GLY A 130 5.01 15.40 22.93
C GLY A 130 4.41 16.78 23.23
N LEU A 131 4.29 17.14 24.51
CA LEU A 131 3.82 18.45 24.93
C LEU A 131 4.75 19.57 24.47
N ALA A 132 6.07 19.40 24.60
CA ALA A 132 7.05 20.38 24.13
C ALA A 132 6.95 20.62 22.61
N ILE A 133 6.80 19.55 21.83
CA ILE A 133 6.61 19.64 20.36
C ILE A 133 5.29 20.36 20.03
N LEU A 134 4.20 20.10 20.75
CA LEU A 134 2.95 20.82 20.52
C LEU A 134 3.06 22.29 20.87
N LEU A 135 3.64 22.64 22.01
CA LEU A 135 3.87 24.03 22.38
C LEU A 135 4.71 24.74 21.31
N TYR A 136 5.78 24.11 20.84
CA TYR A 136 6.58 24.61 19.73
C TYR A 136 5.74 24.83 18.46
N THR A 137 4.85 23.89 18.13
CA THR A 137 3.96 23.99 16.97
C THR A 137 2.98 25.16 17.11
N ILE A 138 2.43 25.40 18.30
CA ILE A 138 1.54 26.54 18.57
C ILE A 138 2.30 27.86 18.35
N PHE A 139 3.51 27.99 18.91
CA PHE A 139 4.34 29.18 18.68
C PHE A 139 4.69 29.36 17.21
N GLN A 140 4.95 28.27 16.48
CA GLN A 140 5.19 28.29 15.04
C GLN A 140 3.98 28.81 14.27
N VAL A 141 2.78 28.31 14.58
CA VAL A 141 1.52 28.75 13.94
C VAL A 141 1.25 30.22 14.24
N MET A 142 1.41 30.66 15.49
CA MET A 142 1.26 32.07 15.86
C MET A 142 2.23 32.96 15.09
N ARG A 143 3.50 32.54 14.95
CA ARG A 143 4.48 33.27 14.15
C ARG A 143 4.12 33.31 12.67
N ASN A 144 3.62 32.22 12.11
CA ASN A 144 3.16 32.19 10.73
C ASN A 144 1.96 33.14 10.53
N ILE A 145 1.03 33.19 11.49
CA ILE A 145 -0.10 34.13 11.48
C ILE A 145 0.41 35.57 11.53
N GLU A 146 1.36 35.88 12.41
CA GLU A 146 2.00 37.20 12.48
C GLU A 146 2.67 37.58 11.15
N LEU A 147 3.42 36.65 10.54
CA LEU A 147 4.07 36.87 9.26
C LEU A 147 3.05 37.11 8.13
N SER A 148 1.99 36.32 8.06
CA SER A 148 0.92 36.50 7.08
C SER A 148 0.21 37.85 7.25
N PHE A 149 -0.03 38.28 8.49
CA PHE A 149 -0.61 39.59 8.77
C PHE A 149 0.34 40.73 8.43
N ASN A 150 1.63 40.62 8.77
CA ASN A 150 2.63 41.62 8.40
C ASN A 150 2.78 41.74 6.89
N ASP A 151 2.68 40.63 6.15
CA ASP A 151 2.71 40.61 4.69
C ASP A 151 1.48 41.32 4.10
N ILE A 152 0.27 41.00 4.57
CA ILE A 152 -0.98 41.64 4.12
C ILE A 152 -0.97 43.15 4.42
N TRP A 153 -0.57 43.54 5.62
CA TRP A 153 -0.53 44.94 6.04
C TRP A 153 0.75 45.67 5.62
N GLN A 154 1.63 45.02 4.85
CA GLN A 154 2.94 45.55 4.43
C GLN A 154 3.71 46.24 5.56
N VAL A 155 3.64 45.67 6.76
CA VAL A 155 4.41 46.14 7.91
C VAL A 155 5.85 45.69 7.68
N ASN A 156 6.61 46.52 6.95
CA ASN A 156 8.04 46.36 6.83
C ASN A 156 8.68 46.70 8.17
N LYS A 157 9.58 45.82 8.61
CA LYS A 157 10.35 45.98 9.83
C LYS A 157 11.40 47.07 9.69
#